data_AF-A0A376L3N1-F1
#
_entry.id   AF-A0A376L3N1-F1
#
_cell.length_a   1.000
_cell.length_b   1.000
_cell.length_c   1.000
_cell.angle_alpha   90.00
_cell.angle_beta   90.00
_cell.angle_gamma   90.00
#
_symmetry.space_group_name_H-M   'P 1'
#
loop_
_entity.id
_entity.type
_entity.pdbx_description
1 polymer ?
#
loop_
_entity_poly.entity_id
_entity_poly.type
_entity_poly.pdbx_seq_one_letter_code
_entity_poly.pdbx_strand_id
1 'polypeptide(L)' 'MSLYGYPRETTPELDALHKTDPNLTVFNNVVTSRPYTIEILQQALTFANEKNPDLYLTQPSLIEHDETGGL' A
#
# COMPACT_ATOMS: atom_id res chain seq x y z
N MET A 1 -5.90 -11.69 8.93
CA MET A 1 -6.67 -11.98 7.70
C MET A 1 -6.49 -13.45 7.37
N SER A 2 -7.54 -14.17 6.97
CA SER A 2 -7.43 -15.60 6.62
C SER A 2 -6.50 -15.82 5.43
N LEU A 3 -6.40 -14.85 4.53
CA LEU A 3 -5.41 -14.82 3.44
C LEU A 3 -3.96 -14.99 3.92
N TYR A 4 -3.65 -14.53 5.14
CA TYR A 4 -2.34 -14.63 5.78
C TYR A 4 -2.30 -15.65 6.93
N GLY A 5 -3.21 -16.64 6.92
CA GLY A 5 -3.20 -17.75 7.90
C GLY A 5 -3.94 -17.49 9.21
N TYR A 6 -4.74 -16.42 9.32
CA TYR A 6 -5.61 -16.21 10.48
C TYR A 6 -6.72 -17.28 10.51
N PRO A 7 -6.98 -17.96 11.65
CA PRO A 7 -7.83 -19.16 11.69
C PRO A 7 -9.32 -18.89 11.45
N ARG A 8 -9.78 -17.63 11.51
CA ARG A 8 -11.15 -17.27 11.12
C ARG A 8 -11.15 -16.77 9.69
N GLU A 9 -12.14 -17.16 8.90
CA GLU A 9 -12.36 -16.65 7.53
C GLU A 9 -12.80 -15.19 7.53
N THR A 10 -11.82 -14.28 7.62
CA THR A 10 -12.06 -12.83 7.63
C THR A 10 -11.97 -12.19 6.25
N THR A 11 -11.43 -12.91 5.25
CA THR A 11 -11.22 -12.42 3.88
C THR A 11 -11.69 -13.42 2.80
N PRO A 12 -12.89 -14.01 2.91
CA PRO A 12 -13.30 -15.15 2.06
C PRO A 12 -13.27 -14.85 0.55
N GLU A 13 -13.62 -13.63 0.12
CA GLU A 13 -13.60 -13.25 -1.30
C GLU A 13 -12.17 -13.17 -1.87
N LEU A 14 -11.22 -12.61 -1.10
CA LEU A 14 -9.81 -12.55 -1.50
C LEU A 14 -9.16 -13.93 -1.45
N ASP A 15 -9.55 -14.76 -0.48
CA ASP A 15 -9.06 -16.14 -0.34
C ASP A 15 -9.53 -16.99 -1.53
N ALA A 16 -10.75 -16.77 -2.03
CA ALA A 16 -11.26 -17.41 -3.24
C ALA A 16 -10.50 -16.93 -4.48
N LEU A 17 -10.35 -15.62 -4.65
CA LEU A 17 -9.64 -15.04 -5.80
C LEU A 17 -8.18 -15.52 -5.87
N HIS A 18 -7.48 -15.56 -4.75
CA HIS A 18 -6.09 -16.04 -4.69
C HIS A 18 -5.94 -17.52 -5.08
N LYS A 19 -6.96 -18.34 -4.84
CA LYS A 19 -6.97 -19.76 -5.24
C LYS A 19 -7.25 -19.94 -6.74
N THR A 20 -7.98 -19.02 -7.37
CA THR A 20 -8.48 -19.19 -8.74
C THR A 20 -7.76 -18.35 -9.78
N ASP A 21 -7.21 -17.20 -9.40
CA ASP A 21 -6.58 -16.27 -10.33
C ASP A 21 -5.05 -16.23 -10.12
N PRO A 22 -4.26 -16.79 -11.05
CA PRO A 22 -2.80 -16.75 -10.97
C PRO A 22 -2.22 -15.34 -11.13
N ASN A 23 -3.01 -14.35 -11.57
CA ASN A 23 -2.56 -12.96 -11.69
C ASN A 23 -2.61 -12.20 -10.36
N LEU A 24 -3.25 -12.76 -9.32
CA LEU A 24 -3.24 -12.15 -7.99
C LEU A 24 -1.96 -12.51 -7.23
N THR A 25 -1.06 -11.53 -7.11
CA THR A 25 0.17 -11.67 -6.31
C THR A 25 -0.06 -11.22 -4.87
N VAL A 26 0.18 -12.10 -3.90
CA VAL A 26 0.07 -11.82 -2.47
C VAL A 26 1.46 -11.59 -1.87
N PHE A 27 1.67 -10.42 -1.28
CA PHE A 27 2.93 -10.05 -0.62
C PHE A 27 2.86 -10.35 0.89
N ASN A 28 3.63 -11.34 1.35
CA ASN A 28 3.55 -11.82 2.73
C ASN A 28 4.35 -11.02 3.76
N ASN A 29 5.18 -10.07 3.33
CA ASN A 29 6.16 -9.41 4.20
C ASN A 29 6.17 -7.89 4.01
N VAL A 30 4.98 -7.30 3.96
CA VAL A 30 4.78 -5.84 3.88
C VAL A 30 4.52 -5.30 5.28
N VAL A 31 5.25 -4.25 5.66
CA VAL A 31 5.11 -3.57 6.96
C VAL A 31 4.99 -2.06 6.72
N THR A 32 4.22 -1.38 7.58
CA THR A 32 4.10 0.09 7.57
C THR A 32 5.26 0.73 8.34
N SER A 33 5.78 1.86 7.86
CA SER A 33 6.80 2.66 8.56
C SER A 33 6.23 3.43 9.75
N ARG A 34 4.93 3.74 9.73
CA ARG A 34 4.27 4.53 10.78
C ARG A 34 2.92 3.93 11.19
N PRO A 35 2.55 4.00 12.49
CA PRO A 35 1.29 3.45 12.99
C PRO A 35 0.09 4.41 12.91
N TYR A 36 0.29 5.65 12.42
CA TYR A 36 -0.74 6.69 12.35
C TYR A 36 -1.10 7.04 10.91
N THR A 37 -2.39 7.28 10.66
CA THR A 37 -3.00 7.38 9.32
C THR A 37 -2.41 8.50 8.47
N ILE A 38 -2.29 9.72 8.99
CA ILE A 38 -1.86 10.88 8.18
C ILE A 38 -0.38 10.73 7.80
N GLU A 39 0.44 10.31 8.76
CA GLU A 39 1.88 10.25 8.61
C GLU A 39 2.33 9.11 7.69
N ILE A 40 1.60 7.98 7.64
CA ILE A 40 1.89 6.94 6.64
C ILE A 40 1.42 7.36 5.25
N LEU A 41 0.27 8.03 5.12
CA LEU A 41 -0.24 8.46 3.80
C LEU A 41 0.71 9.47 3.15
N GLN A 42 1.30 10.38 3.93
CA GLN A 42 2.33 11.30 3.43
C GLN A 42 3.54 10.56 2.86
N GLN A 43 3.98 9.46 3.48
CA GLN A 43 5.12 8.67 3.00
C GLN A 43 4.75 7.71 1.86
N ALA A 44 3.56 7.13 1.89
CA ALA A 44 3.13 6.15 0.91
C ALA A 44 2.73 6.78 -0.44
N LEU A 45 2.22 8.01 -0.43
CA LEU A 45 1.70 8.70 -1.61
C LEU A 45 2.65 9.77 -2.16
N THR A 46 3.82 9.95 -1.55
CA THR A 46 4.87 10.87 -2.02
C THR A 46 6.23 10.19 -2.01
N PHE A 47 7.28 10.92 -2.39
CA PHE A 47 8.66 10.43 -2.31
C PHE A 47 9.25 10.51 -0.89
N ALA A 48 8.47 10.93 0.12
CA ALA A 48 8.89 10.95 1.52
C ALA A 48 9.10 9.53 2.08
N ASN A 49 10.09 9.39 2.97
CA ASN A 49 10.34 8.15 3.69
C ASN A 49 10.86 8.43 5.11
N GLU A 50 11.17 7.38 5.87
CA GLU A 50 11.65 7.54 7.26
C GLU A 50 12.89 8.43 7.40
N LYS A 51 13.81 8.41 6.43
CA LYS A 51 15.05 9.21 6.46
C LYS A 51 14.84 10.64 5.96
N ASN A 52 13.88 10.83 5.05
CA ASN A 52 13.57 12.12 4.43
C ASN A 52 12.05 12.36 4.51
N PRO A 53 11.51 12.68 5.70
CA PRO A 53 10.07 12.85 5.86
C PRO A 53 9.56 14.08 5.12
N ASP A 54 10.33 15.16 5.03
CA ASP A 54 9.85 16.46 4.52
C ASP A 54 9.69 16.52 2.99
N LEU A 55 10.05 15.46 2.25
CA LEU A 55 9.94 15.46 0.79
C LEU A 55 8.49 15.61 0.30
N TYR A 56 7.50 15.29 1.12
CA TYR A 56 6.08 15.51 0.79
C TYR A 56 5.74 17.00 0.60
N LEU A 57 6.57 17.92 1.10
CA LEU A 57 6.39 19.37 0.96
C LEU A 57 7.08 19.95 -0.29
N THR A 58 8.09 19.26 -0.80
CA THR A 58 8.99 19.80 -1.83
C THR A 58 8.93 19.05 -3.15
N GLN A 59 8.38 17.84 -3.16
CA GLN A 59 8.24 17.02 -4.36
C GLN A 59 6.78 16.73 -4.65
N PRO A 60 6.40 16.62 -5.94
CA PRO A 60 5.06 16.25 -6.33
C PRO A 60 4.73 14.84 -5.80
N SER A 61 3.48 14.67 -5.40
CA SER A 61 2.88 13.39 -5.03
C SER A 61 2.72 12.47 -6.24
N LEU A 62 2.44 11.19 -5.99
CA LEU A 62 2.16 10.22 -7.05
C LEU A 62 0.92 10.63 -7.87
N ILE A 63 -0.07 11.27 -7.26
CA ILE A 63 -1.29 11.72 -7.94
C ILE A 63 -0.96 12.85 -8.93
N GLU A 64 -0.18 13.85 -8.50
CA GLU A 64 0.24 14.94 -9.38
C GLU A 64 1.16 14.43 -10.50
N HIS A 65 1.98 13.41 -10.23
CA HIS A 65 2.77 12.76 -11.27
C HIS A 65 1.89 12.09 -12.34
N ASP A 66 0.82 11.40 -11.92
CA ASP A 66 -0.14 10.75 -12.82
C ASP A 66 -0.88 11.78 -13.69
N GLU A 67 -1.36 12.88 -13.08
CA GLU A 67 -2.06 13.97 -13.78
C GLU A 67 -1.15 14.68 -14.80
N THR A 68 0.13 14.91 -14.47
CA THR A 68 1.10 15.48 -15.41
C THR A 68 1.51 14.51 -16.53
N GLY A 69 1.38 13.20 -16.28
CA GLY A 69 1.61 12.13 -17.25
C GLY A 69 0.49 11.95 -18.29
N GLY A 70 -0.65 12.64 -18.11
CA GLY A 70 -1.77 12.63 -19.07
C GLY A 70 -2.72 11.44 -18.92
N LEU A 71 -2.85 10.90 -17.71
CA LEU A 71 -3.92 9.98 -17.33
C LEU A 71 -5.20 10.72 -16.91
#